data_AF-A0A529MS84-F1
#
_entry.id   AF-A0A529MS84-F1
#
_cell.length_a   1.000
_cell.length_b   1.000
_cell.length_c   1.000
_cell.angle_alpha   90.00
_cell.angle_beta   90.00
_cell.angle_gamma   90.00
#
_symmetry.space_group_name_H-M   'P 1'
#
loop_
_entity.id
_entity.type
_entity.pdbx_description
1 polymer ?
#
loop_
_entity_poly.entity_id
_entity_poly.type
_entity_poly.pdbx_seq_one_letter_code
_entity_poly.pdbx_strand_id
1 'polypeptide(L)' 'MLVAQAQAMATPAKAQDAPKPIVSDNKLRIAMPAFASDPFFPADGSGDKGIDMDLARGIAAELGVESV' A
#
# COMPACT_ATOMS: atom_id res chain seq x y z
N MET A 1 -38.98 -32.23 -2.49
CA MET A 1 -37.70 -31.55 -2.76
C MET A 1 -37.94 -30.06 -2.60
N LEU A 2 -37.52 -29.55 -1.45
CA LEU A 2 -37.66 -28.18 -0.99
C LEU A 2 -36.28 -27.50 -1.17
N VAL A 3 -36.28 -26.17 -1.23
CA VAL A 3 -35.15 -25.23 -1.36
C VAL A 3 -35.04 -24.65 -2.78
N ALA A 4 -35.95 -23.71 -3.03
CA ALA A 4 -35.82 -22.71 -4.08
C ALA A 4 -34.55 -21.87 -3.84
N GLN A 5 -33.78 -21.69 -4.91
CA GLN A 5 -32.55 -20.93 -4.93
C GLN A 5 -32.87 -19.44 -4.77
N ALA A 6 -32.67 -18.90 -3.57
CA ALA A 6 -32.61 -17.47 -3.37
C ALA A 6 -31.23 -16.99 -3.83
N GLN A 7 -31.10 -16.70 -5.13
CA GLN A 7 -29.98 -15.90 -5.62
C GLN A 7 -30.22 -14.47 -5.11
N ALA A 8 -29.64 -14.16 -3.96
CA ALA A 8 -29.56 -12.80 -3.46
C ALA A 8 -28.87 -11.96 -4.55
N MET A 9 -29.60 -10.96 -5.05
CA MET A 9 -29.05 -9.85 -5.82
C MET A 9 -27.84 -9.30 -5.06
N ALA A 10 -26.63 -9.61 -5.53
CA ALA A 10 -25.45 -8.84 -5.15
C ALA A 10 -25.55 -7.51 -5.89
N THR A 11 -26.14 -6.53 -5.24
CA THR A 11 -26.17 -5.13 -5.68
C THR A 11 -24.72 -4.69 -5.99
N PRO A 12 -24.36 -4.31 -7.23
CA PRO A 12 -23.00 -3.87 -7.55
C PRO A 12 -22.87 -2.39 -7.17
N ALA A 13 -22.98 -2.06 -5.89
CA ALA A 13 -23.00 -0.68 -5.41
C ALA A 13 -21.83 -0.34 -4.46
N LYS A 14 -20.75 -1.14 -4.45
CA LYS A 14 -19.60 -0.93 -3.56
C LYS A 14 -18.22 -1.16 -4.16
N ALA A 15 -18.12 -1.51 -5.45
CA ALA A 15 -16.81 -1.64 -6.10
C ALA A 15 -16.20 -0.28 -6.49
N GLN A 16 -17.03 0.76 -6.68
CA GLN A 16 -16.57 2.09 -7.11
C GLN A 16 -15.97 2.94 -5.99
N ASP A 17 -16.33 2.67 -4.73
CA ASP A 17 -15.81 3.38 -3.54
C ASP A 17 -14.70 2.61 -2.81
N ALA A 18 -14.27 1.46 -3.34
CA ALA A 18 -13.14 0.76 -2.78
C ALA A 18 -11.88 1.63 -2.94
N PRO A 19 -11.12 1.90 -1.86
CA PRO A 19 -9.87 2.64 -1.97
C PRO A 19 -8.99 2.00 -3.03
N LYS A 20 -8.38 2.83 -3.89
CA LYS A 20 -7.41 2.32 -4.86
C LYS A 20 -6.32 1.56 -4.10
N PRO A 21 -5.84 0.43 -4.65
CA PRO A 21 -4.73 -0.30 -4.05
C PRO A 21 -3.55 0.65 -3.78
N ILE A 22 -3.01 0.58 -2.58
CA ILE A 22 -1.87 1.41 -2.13
C ILE A 22 -0.57 0.92 -2.81
N VAL A 23 -0.58 -0.32 -3.30
CA VAL A 23 0.50 -0.94 -4.07
C VAL A 23 0.16 -0.94 -5.55
N SER A 24 1.15 -0.61 -6.39
CA SER A 24 1.06 -0.68 -7.85
C SER A 24 2.31 -1.38 -8.37
N ASP A 25 2.18 -2.26 -9.37
CA ASP A 25 3.32 -2.95 -9.99
C ASP A 25 4.19 -3.74 -9.00
N ASN A 26 3.57 -4.34 -7.98
CA ASN A 26 4.25 -5.02 -6.87
C ASN A 26 5.24 -4.12 -6.10
N LYS A 27 4.93 -2.82 -6.05
CA LYS A 27 5.73 -1.79 -5.40
C LYS A 27 4.89 -0.92 -4.48
N LEU A 28 5.47 -0.57 -3.32
CA LEU A 28 5.00 0.46 -2.42
C LEU A 28 5.83 1.72 -2.67
N ARG A 29 5.20 2.77 -3.20
CA ARG A 29 5.85 4.06 -3.48
C ARG A 29 5.78 4.96 -2.25
N ILE A 30 6.91 5.49 -1.81
CA ILE A 30 6.98 6.37 -0.63
C ILE A 30 7.28 7.80 -1.08
N ALA A 31 6.41 8.74 -0.73
CA ALA A 31 6.64 10.14 -1.01
C ALA A 31 7.73 10.68 -0.08
N MET A 32 8.84 11.16 -0.65
CA MET A 32 9.95 11.74 0.11
C MET A 32 10.00 13.27 0.00
N PRO A 33 10.20 14.00 1.10
CA PRO A 33 10.53 15.42 1.04
C PRO A 33 11.88 15.67 0.35
N ALA A 34 12.05 16.85 -0.27
CA ALA A 34 13.28 17.22 -0.98
C ALA A 34 14.44 17.67 -0.06
N PHE A 35 14.27 17.58 1.26
CA PHE A 35 15.28 17.94 2.25
C PHE A 35 15.65 16.72 3.10
N ALA A 36 16.76 16.78 3.84
CA ALA A 36 17.16 15.73 4.77
C ALA A 36 16.61 16.03 6.16
N SER A 37 16.14 15.00 6.85
CA SER A 37 15.74 15.10 8.25
C SER A 37 16.37 13.96 9.02
N ASP A 38 17.59 14.16 9.53
CA ASP A 38 18.21 13.15 10.38
C ASP A 38 17.46 13.03 11.71
N PRO A 39 17.24 11.81 12.24
CA PRO A 39 17.66 10.49 11.73
C PRO A 39 16.59 9.76 10.88
N PHE A 40 15.59 10.46 10.35
CA PHE A 40 14.40 9.90 9.71
C PHE A 40 14.64 9.49 8.25
N PHE A 41 15.23 10.38 7.44
CA PHE A 41 15.50 10.12 6.03
C PHE A 41 16.57 11.08 5.45
N PRO A 42 17.37 10.61 4.47
CA PRO A 42 18.33 11.42 3.75
C PRO A 42 17.66 12.26 2.64
N ALA A 43 18.32 13.36 2.22
CA ALA A 43 17.87 14.20 1.10
C ALA A 43 18.16 13.58 -0.28
N ASP A 44 19.07 12.61 -0.36
CA ASP A 44 19.54 12.03 -1.62
C ASP A 44 18.50 11.12 -2.30
N GLY A 45 17.36 10.88 -1.64
CA GLY A 45 16.30 10.04 -2.15
C GLY A 45 16.69 8.57 -2.29
N SER A 46 17.86 8.17 -1.76
CA SER A 46 18.32 6.77 -1.81
C SER A 46 17.36 5.82 -1.12
N GLY A 47 16.67 6.30 -0.08
CA GLY A 47 15.83 5.47 0.76
C GLY A 47 16.62 4.43 1.56
N ASP A 48 17.95 4.48 1.57
CA ASP A 48 18.78 3.40 2.12
C ASP A 48 18.76 3.37 3.64
N LYS A 49 18.65 4.53 4.29
CA LYS A 49 18.82 4.69 5.75
C LYS A 49 17.77 5.58 6.38
N GLY A 50 17.52 5.37 7.67
CA GLY A 50 16.67 6.22 8.50
C GLY A 50 15.39 5.55 8.95
N ILE A 51 14.81 6.06 10.04
CA ILE A 51 13.67 5.45 10.74
C ILE A 51 12.47 5.27 9.80
N ASP A 52 12.17 6.28 8.98
CA ASP A 52 11.01 6.24 8.09
C ASP A 52 11.25 5.25 6.94
N MET A 53 12.51 5.05 6.54
CA MET A 53 12.89 4.10 5.49
C MET A 53 12.84 2.66 5.99
N ASP A 54 13.27 2.43 7.23
CA ASP A 54 13.15 1.13 7.89
C ASP A 54 11.68 0.74 8.08
N LEU A 55 10.85 1.70 8.50
CA LEU A 55 9.41 1.48 8.62
C LEU A 55 8.76 1.16 7.27
N ALA A 56 9.08 1.94 6.24
CA ALA A 56 8.59 1.72 4.88
C ALA A 56 8.96 0.33 4.34
N ARG A 57 10.20 -0.10 4.54
CA ARG A 57 10.66 -1.46 4.18
C ARG A 57 9.89 -2.54 4.94
N GLY A 58 9.66 -2.35 6.24
CA GLY A 58 8.87 -3.27 7.06
C GLY A 58 7.44 -3.43 6.54
N ILE A 59 6.80 -2.32 6.17
CA ILE A 59 5.46 -2.33 5.56
C ILE A 59 5.49 -3.03 4.21
N ALA A 60 6.46 -2.72 3.36
CA ALA A 60 6.59 -3.36 2.04
C ALA A 60 6.81 -4.89 2.17
N ALA A 61 7.63 -5.33 3.12
CA ALA A 61 7.86 -6.74 3.41
C ALA A 61 6.57 -7.45 3.86
N GLU A 62 5.79 -6.84 4.76
CA GLU A 62 4.51 -7.40 5.22
C GLU A 62 3.49 -7.47 4.07
N LEU A 63 3.53 -6.52 3.14
CA LEU A 63 2.69 -6.51 1.95
C LEU A 63 3.21 -7.41 0.82
N GLY A 64 4.41 -8.00 0.95
CA GLY A 64 5.04 -8.83 -0.09
C GLY A 64 5.45 -8.07 -1.35
N VAL A 65 5.75 -6.77 -1.22
CA VAL A 65 6.13 -5.85 -2.32
C VAL A 65 7.50 -5.21 -2.09
N GLU A 66 8.04 -4.58 -3.12
CA GLU A 66 9.26 -3.76 -2.99
C GLU A 66 8.92 -2.32 -2.57
N SER A 67 9.68 -1.73 -1.65
CA SER A 67 9.63 -0.29 -1.40
C SER A 67 10.45 0.46 -2.44
N VAL A 68 9.88 1.51 -3.04
CA VAL A 68 10.57 2.37 -4.02
C VAL A 68 10.27 3.85 -3.83
#